data_AF-A0A813Y8N4-F1
#
_entry.id   AF-A0A813Y8N4-F1
#
_cell.length_a   1.000
_cell.length_b   1.000
_cell.length_c   1.000
_cell.angle_alpha   90.00
_cell.angle_beta   90.00
_cell.angle_gamma   90.00
#
_symmetry.space_group_name_H-M   'P 1'
#
loop_
_entity.id
_entity.type
_entity.pdbx_description
1 polymer ?
#
loop_
_entity_poly.entity_id
_entity_poly.type
_entity_poly.pdbx_seq_one_letter_code
_entity_poly.pdbx_strand_id
1 'polypeptide(L)'
;MNLCITLQLINFPLIEPSFYLQQLLNNSYSPNIQISIEIFKEYILHSEIKSLFYHLLLHAGVTEEQLEQFMLSICQLARELSNIDLVVFFDEVNTASCLGLFKELFMDRTLHGNGLSKNIFYWSY
;
A
#
# COMPACT_ATOMS: atom_id res chain seq x y z
N MET A 1 19.39 22.28 -9.49
CA MET A 1 17.92 22.25 -9.26
C MET A 1 17.26 21.00 -9.85
N ASN A 2 17.46 20.64 -11.12
CA ASN A 2 16.78 19.49 -11.76
C ASN A 2 16.99 18.12 -11.08
N LEU A 3 18.19 17.82 -10.57
CA LEU A 3 18.44 16.55 -9.86
C LEU A 3 17.55 16.37 -8.62
N CYS A 4 17.07 17.47 -8.03
CA CYS A 4 16.31 17.48 -6.78
C CYS A 4 14.86 17.02 -6.97
N ILE A 5 14.22 17.39 -8.08
CA ILE A 5 12.80 17.06 -8.32
C ILE A 5 12.65 15.57 -8.62
N THR A 6 13.48 15.00 -9.50
CA THR A 6 13.43 13.55 -9.81
C THR A 6 13.61 12.69 -8.55
N LEU A 7 14.57 13.05 -7.69
CA LEU A 7 14.78 12.37 -6.42
C LEU A 7 13.59 12.55 -5.46
N GLN A 8 12.95 13.71 -5.46
CA GLN A 8 11.74 13.93 -4.64
C GLN A 8 10.57 13.07 -5.13
N LEU A 9 10.33 13.01 -6.44
CA LEU A 9 9.23 12.23 -7.03
C LEU A 9 9.41 10.72 -6.82
N ILE A 10 10.65 10.20 -6.96
CA ILE A 10 10.96 8.78 -6.68
C ILE A 10 10.70 8.43 -5.22
N ASN A 11 10.94 9.36 -4.31
CA ASN A 11 10.80 9.13 -2.88
C ASN A 11 9.40 9.42 -2.34
N PHE A 12 8.42 9.75 -3.19
CA PHE A 12 7.02 9.88 -2.75
C PHE A 12 6.41 8.49 -2.59
N PRO A 13 6.14 8.05 -1.35
CA PRO A 13 5.89 6.64 -1.09
C PRO A 13 4.46 6.21 -1.45
N LEU A 14 3.56 7.18 -1.62
CA LEU A 14 2.14 7.00 -1.98
C LEU A 14 1.86 6.92 -3.48
N ILE A 15 2.89 6.91 -4.31
CA ILE A 15 2.72 7.01 -5.75
C ILE A 15 3.15 5.72 -6.41
N GLU A 16 2.27 5.22 -7.28
CA GLU A 16 2.60 4.16 -8.21
C GLU A 16 2.98 4.80 -9.55
N PRO A 17 4.28 4.80 -9.90
CA PRO A 17 4.72 5.40 -11.14
C PRO A 17 4.27 4.54 -12.32
N SER A 18 3.74 5.20 -13.36
CA SER A 18 3.43 4.54 -14.64
C SER A 18 4.67 3.84 -15.20
N PHE A 19 4.46 2.82 -16.04
CA PHE A 19 5.57 2.12 -16.70
C PHE A 19 6.49 3.09 -17.46
N TYR A 20 5.90 4.08 -18.13
CA TYR A 20 6.65 5.09 -18.85
C TYR A 20 7.43 6.02 -17.91
N LEU A 21 6.82 6.44 -16.80
CA LEU A 21 7.51 7.20 -15.76
C LEU A 21 8.72 6.43 -15.20
N GLN A 22 8.58 5.14 -14.93
CA GLN A 22 9.69 4.30 -14.46
C GLN A 22 10.85 4.29 -15.46
N GLN A 23 10.57 4.20 -16.76
CA GLN A 23 11.60 4.29 -17.80
C GLN A 23 12.30 5.65 -17.82
N LEU A 24 11.54 6.75 -17.72
CA LEU A 24 12.10 8.10 -17.67
C LEU A 24 13.00 8.31 -16.44
N LEU A 25 12.57 7.82 -15.28
CA LEU A 25 13.32 7.91 -14.02
C LEU A 25 14.62 7.09 -14.07
N ASN A 26 14.60 5.90 -14.67
CA ASN A 26 15.79 5.04 -14.78
C ASN A 26 16.84 5.54 -15.79
N ASN A 27 16.44 6.31 -16.79
CA ASN A 27 17.30 6.78 -17.87
C ASN A 27 17.89 8.19 -17.64
N SER A 28 17.49 8.91 -16.58
CA SER A 28 17.84 10.32 -16.37
C SER A 28 19.17 10.52 -15.61
N TYR A 29 20.29 10.12 -16.22
CA TYR A 29 21.64 10.38 -15.68
C TYR A 29 22.11 11.84 -15.85
N SER A 30 21.47 12.63 -16.72
CA SER A 30 21.73 14.07 -16.89
C SER A 30 20.44 14.81 -17.28
N PRO A 31 19.64 15.28 -16.30
CA PRO A 31 18.33 15.84 -16.57
C PRO A 31 18.42 17.23 -17.20
N ASN A 32 18.09 17.32 -18.49
CA ASN A 32 17.81 18.61 -19.14
C ASN A 32 16.38 19.08 -18.81
N ILE A 33 16.07 20.33 -19.13
CA ILE A 33 14.76 20.93 -18.81
C ILE A 33 13.59 20.20 -19.48
N GLN A 34 13.80 19.66 -20.68
CA GLN A 34 12.77 18.96 -21.44
C GLN A 34 12.39 17.63 -20.77
N ILE A 35 13.39 16.83 -20.38
CA ILE A 35 13.20 15.57 -19.65
C ILE A 35 12.50 15.83 -18.31
N SER A 36 12.85 16.94 -17.65
CA SER A 36 12.24 17.31 -16.36
C SER A 36 10.75 17.66 -16.52
N ILE A 37 10.38 18.38 -17.58
CA ILE A 37 8.97 18.68 -17.92
C ILE A 37 8.21 17.40 -18.25
N GLU A 38 8.83 16.48 -18.99
CA GLU A 38 8.22 15.21 -19.38
C GLU A 38 7.96 14.30 -18.18
N ILE A 39 8.95 14.13 -17.29
CA ILE A 39 8.80 13.42 -16.01
C ILE A 39 7.66 14.02 -15.20
N PHE A 40 7.60 15.35 -15.08
CA PHE A 40 6.58 16.03 -14.29
C PHE A 40 5.17 15.87 -14.87
N LYS A 41 5.02 15.98 -16.20
CA LYS A 41 3.75 15.75 -16.90
C LYS A 41 3.27 14.32 -16.71
N GLU A 42 4.17 13.35 -16.92
CA GLU A 42 3.84 11.95 -16.76
C GLU A 42 3.43 11.65 -15.31
N TYR A 43 4.17 12.20 -14.34
CA TYR A 43 3.84 12.08 -12.93
C TYR A 43 2.44 12.62 -12.60
N ILE A 44 2.09 13.82 -13.05
CA ILE A 44 0.77 14.42 -12.76
C ILE A 44 -0.37 13.66 -13.44
N LEU A 45 -0.17 13.23 -14.68
CA LEU A 45 -1.26 12.74 -15.52
C LEU A 45 -1.50 11.23 -15.38
N HIS A 46 -0.48 10.48 -14.98
CA HIS A 46 -0.48 9.01 -15.10
C HIS A 46 -0.02 8.28 -13.84
N SER A 47 0.35 8.99 -12.77
CA SER A 47 0.63 8.33 -11.49
C SER A 47 -0.67 8.05 -10.73
N GLU A 48 -0.79 6.83 -10.22
CA GLU A 48 -1.88 6.46 -9.33
C GLU A 48 -1.47 6.68 -7.86
N ILE A 49 -2.44 7.03 -7.03
CA ILE A 49 -2.24 7.17 -5.58
C ILE A 49 -2.52 5.80 -4.96
N LYS A 50 -1.54 5.26 -4.23
CA LYS A 50 -1.71 4.02 -3.47
C LYS A 50 -2.91 4.14 -2.53
N SER A 51 -3.74 3.11 -2.49
CA SER A 51 -4.85 3.09 -1.55
C SER A 51 -4.35 3.11 -0.10
N LEU A 52 -4.98 3.93 0.74
CA LEU A 52 -4.80 3.90 2.19
C LEU A 52 -5.95 3.17 2.89
N PHE A 53 -6.99 2.80 2.14
CA PHE A 53 -8.20 2.16 2.63
C PHE A 53 -8.40 0.83 1.93
N TYR A 54 -8.38 -0.24 2.72
CA TYR A 54 -8.53 -1.61 2.25
C TYR A 54 -9.81 -2.19 2.81
N HIS A 55 -10.69 -2.64 1.94
CA HIS A 55 -11.98 -3.19 2.32
C HIS A 55 -12.05 -4.67 1.92
N LEU A 56 -12.42 -5.53 2.87
CA LEU A 56 -12.73 -6.93 2.63
C LEU A 56 -14.13 -7.25 3.13
N LEU A 57 -15.00 -7.64 2.20
CA LEU A 57 -16.32 -8.18 2.51
C LEU A 57 -16.19 -9.67 2.86
N LEU A 58 -16.54 -10.02 4.09
CA LEU A 58 -16.48 -11.40 4.55
C LEU A 58 -17.79 -12.12 4.26
N HIS A 59 -17.67 -13.42 4.03
CA HIS A 59 -18.81 -14.33 3.89
C HIS A 59 -18.35 -15.73 4.28
N ALA A 60 -19.29 -16.67 4.46
CA ALA A 60 -19.00 -18.04 4.91
C ALA A 60 -18.04 -18.84 4.00
N GLY A 61 -17.74 -18.34 2.81
CA GLY A 61 -16.82 -18.94 1.84
C GLY A 61 -15.41 -18.35 1.86
N VAL A 62 -15.17 -17.27 2.63
CA VAL A 62 -13.83 -16.71 2.78
C VAL A 62 -13.00 -17.63 3.65
N THR A 63 -11.87 -18.10 3.12
CA THR A 63 -10.96 -18.98 3.85
C THR A 63 -9.91 -18.20 4.62
N GLU A 64 -9.27 -18.86 5.60
CA GLU A 64 -8.15 -18.26 6.34
C GLU A 64 -7.00 -17.87 5.40
N GLU A 65 -6.72 -18.67 4.37
CA GLU A 65 -5.65 -18.39 3.40
C GLU A 65 -5.95 -17.14 2.57
N GLN A 66 -7.22 -16.89 2.22
CA GLN A 66 -7.61 -15.68 1.50
C GLN A 66 -7.45 -14.43 2.36
N LEU A 67 -7.84 -14.51 3.63
CA LEU A 67 -7.64 -13.43 4.60
C LEU A 67 -6.15 -13.17 4.86
N GLU A 68 -5.35 -14.23 4.95
CA GLU A 68 -3.90 -14.13 5.09
C GLU A 68 -3.26 -13.45 3.87
N GLN A 69 -3.60 -13.88 2.65
CA GLN A 69 -3.08 -13.27 1.43
C GLN A 69 -3.43 -11.79 1.33
N PHE A 70 -4.67 -11.43 1.68
CA PHE A 70 -5.10 -10.05 1.77
C PHE A 70 -4.24 -9.26 2.76
N MET A 71 -4.09 -9.77 3.98
CA MET A 71 -3.32 -9.11 5.03
C MET A 71 -1.82 -9.02 4.74
N LEU A 72 -1.21 -10.02 4.10
CA LEU A 72 0.22 -10.02 3.77
C LEU A 72 0.60 -8.85 2.87
N SER A 73 -0.22 -8.55 1.85
CA SER A 73 0.01 -7.41 0.96
C SER A 73 -0.03 -6.07 1.71
N ILE A 74 -0.99 -5.91 2.63
CA ILE A 74 -1.13 -4.71 3.46
C ILE A 74 0.02 -4.60 4.46
N CYS A 75 0.46 -5.72 5.04
CA CYS A 75 1.59 -5.75 5.97
C CYS A 75 2.90 -5.32 5.29
N GLN A 76 3.12 -5.76 4.05
CA GLN A 76 4.26 -5.31 3.25
C GLN A 76 4.19 -3.81 3.03
N LEU A 77 3.04 -3.31 2.57
CA LEU A 77 2.86 -1.88 2.32
C LEU A 77 3.02 -1.05 3.60
N ALA A 78 2.50 -1.52 4.73
CA ALA A 78 2.62 -0.83 6.01
C ALA A 78 4.08 -0.65 6.44
N ARG A 79 4.96 -1.62 6.11
CA ARG A 79 6.41 -1.53 6.37
C ARG A 79 7.07 -0.50 5.45
N GLU A 80 6.70 -0.47 4.18
CA GLU A 80 7.18 0.52 3.21
C GLU A 80 6.70 1.94 3.57
N LEU A 81 5.48 2.05 4.09
CA LEU A 81 4.81 3.30 4.45
C LEU A 81 4.78 3.55 5.97
N SER A 82 5.88 3.28 6.68
CA SER A 82 5.92 3.31 8.16
C SER A 82 5.44 4.60 8.84
N ASN A 83 5.40 5.72 8.12
CA ASN A 83 4.93 7.03 8.62
C ASN A 83 3.50 7.39 8.17
N ILE A 84 2.77 6.46 7.57
CA ILE A 84 1.42 6.67 7.03
C ILE A 84 0.50 5.58 7.55
N ASP A 85 -0.65 5.98 8.07
CA ASP A 85 -1.65 5.06 8.57
C ASP A 85 -2.43 4.42 7.42
N LEU A 86 -2.52 3.09 7.45
CA LEU A 86 -3.36 2.28 6.58
C LEU A 86 -4.61 1.86 7.35
N VAL A 87 -5.77 1.96 6.71
CA VAL A 87 -7.04 1.53 7.26
C VAL A 87 -7.45 0.22 6.61
N VAL A 88 -7.72 -0.79 7.42
CA VAL A 88 -8.28 -2.06 6.98
C VAL A 88 -9.68 -2.20 7.57
N PHE A 89 -10.66 -2.21 6.68
CA PHE A 89 -12.07 -2.38 7.00
C PHE A 89 -12.53 -3.79 6.65
N PHE A 90 -13.03 -4.50 7.66
CA PHE A 90 -13.64 -5.81 7.50
C PHE A 90 -15.15 -5.70 7.69
N ASP A 91 -15.90 -6.03 6.64
CA ASP A 91 -17.35 -6.03 6.67
C ASP A 91 -17.87 -7.46 6.89
N GLU A 92 -18.99 -7.60 7.61
CA GLU A 92 -19.63 -8.87 7.96
C GLU A 92 -18.71 -9.88 8.69
N VAL A 93 -17.84 -9.42 9.60
CA VAL A 93 -16.88 -10.29 10.33
C VAL A 93 -17.57 -11.44 11.07
N ASN A 94 -18.78 -11.22 11.55
CA ASN A 94 -19.61 -12.21 12.23
C ASN A 94 -20.03 -13.39 11.34
N THR A 95 -19.91 -13.29 10.03
CA THR A 95 -20.24 -14.37 9.07
C THR A 95 -19.03 -15.22 8.70
N ALA A 96 -17.83 -14.80 9.09
CA ALA A 96 -16.59 -15.48 8.77
C ALA A 96 -16.36 -16.71 9.66
N SER A 97 -15.76 -17.75 9.09
CA SER A 97 -15.35 -18.97 9.82
C SER A 97 -13.98 -18.84 10.49
N CYS A 98 -13.20 -17.81 10.13
CA CYS A 98 -11.81 -17.58 10.54
C CYS A 98 -11.67 -16.66 11.78
N LEU A 99 -12.58 -16.76 12.75
CA LEU A 99 -12.60 -15.89 13.94
C LEU A 99 -11.30 -15.98 14.78
N GLY A 100 -10.60 -17.12 14.74
CA GLY A 100 -9.30 -17.28 15.38
C GLY A 100 -8.25 -16.31 14.83
N LEU A 101 -8.20 -16.17 13.50
CA LEU A 101 -7.29 -15.24 12.82
C LEU A 101 -7.66 -13.78 13.12
N PHE A 102 -8.95 -13.45 13.18
CA PHE A 102 -9.39 -12.10 13.59
C PHE A 102 -9.02 -11.76 15.03
N LYS A 103 -9.13 -12.73 15.95
CA LYS A 103 -8.67 -12.57 17.33
C LYS A 103 -7.17 -12.27 17.36
N GLU A 104 -6.38 -12.95 16.54
CA GLU A 104 -4.96 -12.69 16.40
C GLU A 104 -4.68 -11.27 15.85
N LEU A 105 -5.37 -10.87 14.78
CA LEU A 105 -5.19 -9.58 14.12
C LEU A 105 -5.56 -8.39 15.02
N PHE A 106 -6.74 -8.43 15.65
CA PHE A 106 -7.27 -7.30 16.42
C PHE A 106 -6.72 -7.22 17.84
N MET A 107 -6.57 -8.36 18.52
CA MET A 107 -6.17 -8.39 19.93
C MET A 107 -4.66 -8.53 20.07
N ASP A 108 -4.10 -9.56 19.44
CA ASP A 108 -2.70 -9.93 19.62
C ASP A 108 -1.78 -9.06 18.71
N ARG A 109 -2.36 -8.41 17.70
CA ARG A 109 -1.65 -7.66 16.64
C ARG A 109 -0.55 -8.50 15.99
N THR A 110 -0.87 -9.75 15.72
CA THR A 110 0.02 -10.68 15.00
C THR A 110 -0.72 -11.35 13.82
N LEU A 111 0.06 -11.87 12.88
CA LEU A 111 -0.40 -12.77 11.82
C LEU A 111 0.51 -14.00 11.81
N HIS A 112 -0.03 -15.16 12.20
CA HIS A 112 0.74 -16.39 12.44
C HIS A 112 1.94 -16.19 13.37
N GLY A 113 1.76 -15.41 14.43
CA GLY A 113 2.77 -15.07 15.43
C GLY A 113 3.73 -13.95 15.02
N ASN A 114 3.66 -13.45 13.78
CA ASN A 114 4.47 -12.33 13.32
C ASN A 114 3.82 -10.99 13.69
N GLY A 115 4.54 -10.10 14.36
CA GLY A 115 4.04 -8.78 14.74
C GLY A 115 3.61 -7.92 13.54
N LEU A 116 2.44 -7.31 13.64
CA LEU A 116 1.88 -6.38 12.66
C LEU A 116 2.44 -4.97 12.86
N SER A 117 2.57 -4.23 11.76
CA SER A 117 3.04 -2.85 11.79
C SER A 117 2.06 -1.94 12.56
N LYS A 118 2.60 -0.98 13.32
CA LYS A 118 1.78 -0.14 14.22
C LYS A 118 0.86 0.85 13.50
N ASN A 119 1.16 1.13 12.24
CA ASN A 119 0.42 2.02 11.35
C ASN A 119 -0.71 1.32 10.60
N ILE A 120 -1.14 0.13 11.03
CA ILE A 120 -2.37 -0.49 10.53
C ILE A 120 -3.49 -0.24 11.54
N PHE A 121 -4.50 0.50 11.12
CA PHE A 121 -5.72 0.73 11.85
C PHE A 121 -6.81 -0.20 11.35
N TYR A 122 -7.45 -0.90 12.28
CA TYR A 122 -8.51 -1.85 12.01
C TYR A 122 -9.87 -1.28 12.35
N TRP A 123 -10.83 -1.47 11.46
CA TRP A 123 -12.24 -1.22 11.72
C TRP A 123 -13.06 -2.41 11.25
N SER A 124 -14.08 -2.79 12.02
CA SER A 124 -15.07 -3.76 11.59
C SER A 124 -16.45 -3.36 12.06
N TYR A 125 -17.48 -3.79 11.33
CA TYR A 125 -18.89 -3.65 11.72
C TYR A 125 -19.54 -5.03 11.82
#